data_AF-A0A2I1CY74-F1
#
_entry.id   AF-A0A2I1CY74-F1
#
_cell.length_a   1.000
_cell.length_b   1.000
_cell.length_c   1.000
_cell.angle_alpha   90.00
_cell.angle_beta   90.00
_cell.angle_gamma   90.00
#
_symmetry.space_group_name_H-M   'P 1'
#
loop_
_entity.id
_entity.type
_entity.pdbx_description
1 polymer ?
#
loop_
_entity_poly.entity_id
_entity_poly.type
_entity_poly.pdbx_seq_one_letter_code
_entity_poly.pdbx_strand_id
1 'polypeptide(L)'
;MMMRAIPPNQRCELGLWTLQQFIGLLNGLATIHRIPESNGCRSRTQCRHGDLRPANILVMKGSKAPCDHPASIASCRLQIASMAMAQLFQDESQYTVPSETGTYQGPECHLQTAIGPLYDIWSLGGLFLEMIIWWLEGPSGLESFADERIAPDPLLGERVQDDYFFTLYTEDERYAGAEVRSSVMSSIKRLEQDERLSPAFVILLSVIKSDMLVPIGSQRLGASELSRKLMHLLNGQGGDTADVQCSK
;
A
#
# COMPACT_ATOMS: atom_id res chain seq x y z
N MET A 1 17.48 18.38 10.70
CA MET A 1 18.02 18.25 9.32
C MET A 1 16.96 18.81 8.39
N MET A 2 17.15 20.03 7.85
CA MET A 2 16.16 20.63 6.93
C MET A 2 16.18 19.85 5.62
N MET A 3 15.14 19.06 5.34
CA MET A 3 14.96 18.47 4.01
C MET A 3 14.67 19.61 3.04
N ARG A 4 15.59 19.84 2.11
CA ARG A 4 15.37 20.77 0.99
C ARG A 4 14.21 20.24 0.15
N ALA A 5 13.25 21.11 -0.16
CA ALA A 5 12.18 20.79 -1.09
C ALA A 5 12.77 20.27 -2.41
N ILE A 6 12.22 19.18 -2.94
CA ILE A 6 12.71 18.55 -4.17
C ILE A 6 12.49 19.52 -5.34
N PRO A 7 13.55 19.90 -6.08
CA PRO A 7 13.47 20.80 -7.23
C PRO A 7 12.46 20.29 -8.29
N PRO A 8 11.70 21.17 -8.97
CA PRO A 8 10.65 20.78 -9.92
C PRO A 8 11.13 19.81 -11.02
N ASN A 9 12.33 20.00 -11.55
CA ASN A 9 12.93 19.14 -12.58
C ASN A 9 13.28 17.73 -12.09
N GLN A 10 13.39 17.50 -10.78
CA GLN A 10 13.64 16.18 -10.19
C GLN A 10 12.35 15.46 -9.80
N ARG A 11 11.19 16.13 -9.85
CA ARG A 11 9.89 15.57 -9.45
C ARG A 11 9.40 14.50 -10.43
N CYS A 12 9.65 14.67 -11.72
CA CYS A 12 9.23 13.70 -12.75
C CYS A 12 10.02 12.39 -12.67
N GLU A 13 11.35 12.48 -12.50
CA GLU A 13 12.19 11.29 -12.32
C GLU A 13 11.84 10.54 -11.03
N LEU A 14 11.62 11.28 -9.94
CA LEU A 14 11.24 10.69 -8.66
C LEU A 14 9.83 10.09 -8.70
N GLY A 15 8.88 10.73 -9.38
CA GLY A 15 7.53 10.20 -9.56
C GLY A 15 7.52 8.89 -10.36
N LEU A 16 8.27 8.84 -11.47
CA LEU A 16 8.45 7.60 -12.23
C LEU A 16 9.13 6.52 -11.39
N TRP A 17 10.17 6.88 -10.64
CA TRP A 17 10.84 5.96 -9.72
C TRP A 17 9.85 5.40 -8.69
N THR A 18 9.00 6.23 -8.07
CA THR A 18 7.99 5.81 -7.09
C THR A 18 7.00 4.81 -7.69
N LEU A 19 6.47 5.09 -8.89
CA LEU A 19 5.58 4.17 -9.60
C LEU A 19 6.26 2.82 -9.88
N GLN A 20 7.54 2.85 -10.29
CA GLN A 20 8.34 1.63 -10.48
C GLN A 20 8.53 0.87 -9.16
N GLN A 21 8.72 1.57 -8.03
CA GLN A 21 8.82 0.91 -6.73
C GLN A 21 7.51 0.25 -6.32
N PHE A 22 6.36 0.87 -6.56
CA PHE A 22 5.06 0.31 -6.18
C PHE A 22 4.75 -0.95 -7.01
N ILE A 23 5.02 -0.91 -8.32
CA ILE A 23 4.94 -2.10 -9.18
C ILE A 23 5.93 -3.17 -8.71
N GLY A 24 7.15 -2.78 -8.33
CA GLY A 24 8.16 -3.68 -7.77
C GLY A 24 7.71 -4.38 -6.50
N LEU A 25 7.11 -3.64 -5.57
CA LEU A 25 6.55 -4.17 -4.32
C LEU A 25 5.39 -5.14 -4.59
N LEU A 26 4.49 -4.81 -5.52
CA LEU A 26 3.42 -5.73 -5.94
C LEU A 26 3.98 -7.03 -6.56
N ASN A 27 5.01 -6.93 -7.40
CA ASN A 27 5.66 -8.12 -7.97
C ASN A 27 6.38 -8.97 -6.91
N GLY A 28 7.05 -8.33 -5.95
CA GLY A 28 7.66 -9.00 -4.81
C GLY A 28 6.61 -9.71 -3.96
N LEU A 29 5.52 -9.03 -3.64
CA LEU A 29 4.42 -9.63 -2.87
C LEU A 29 3.74 -10.76 -3.64
N ALA A 30 3.54 -10.63 -4.95
CA ALA A 30 2.99 -11.71 -5.77
C ALA A 30 3.85 -12.98 -5.74
N THR A 31 5.17 -12.82 -5.61
CA THR A 31 6.12 -13.93 -5.43
C THR A 31 5.99 -14.56 -4.07
N ILE A 32 5.81 -13.76 -3.01
CA ILE A 32 5.54 -14.25 -1.66
C ILE A 32 4.22 -15.04 -1.65
N HIS A 33 3.14 -14.45 -2.20
CA HIS A 33 1.79 -15.02 -2.19
C HIS A 33 1.68 -16.38 -2.89
N ARG A 34 2.55 -16.65 -3.86
CA ARG A 34 2.53 -17.87 -4.67
C ARG A 34 3.91 -18.52 -4.68
N ILE A 35 4.15 -19.41 -3.72
CA ILE A 35 5.41 -20.14 -3.62
C ILE A 35 5.47 -21.19 -4.75
N PRO A 36 6.44 -21.11 -5.67
CA PRO A 36 6.60 -22.11 -6.71
C PRO A 36 7.08 -23.44 -6.14
N GLU A 37 6.63 -24.58 -6.69
CA GLU A 37 7.22 -25.87 -6.34
C GLU A 37 8.58 -26.06 -7.01
N SER A 38 9.44 -26.87 -6.40
CA SER A 38 10.78 -27.20 -6.91
C SER A 38 10.77 -27.91 -8.27
N ASN A 39 9.65 -28.47 -8.69
CA ASN A 39 9.45 -29.16 -9.98
C ASN A 39 8.88 -28.24 -11.08
N GLY A 40 8.65 -26.95 -10.80
CA GLY A 40 8.04 -26.00 -11.74
C GLY A 40 6.51 -26.09 -11.85
N CYS A 41 5.84 -26.99 -11.12
CA CYS A 41 4.38 -26.97 -10.97
C CYS A 41 3.94 -25.84 -10.03
N ARG A 42 2.73 -25.32 -10.28
CA ARG A 42 2.09 -24.36 -9.37
C ARG A 42 1.76 -25.07 -8.07
N SER A 43 2.41 -24.67 -6.98
CA SER A 43 2.01 -25.16 -5.66
C SER A 43 0.61 -24.65 -5.34
N ARG A 44 -0.17 -25.50 -4.67
CA ARG A 44 -1.39 -25.03 -3.99
C ARG A 44 -1.06 -24.17 -2.77
N THR A 45 0.21 -24.18 -2.32
CA THR A 45 0.67 -23.43 -1.16
C THR A 45 0.64 -21.93 -1.44
N GLN A 46 -0.16 -21.22 -0.66
CA GLN A 46 -0.19 -19.78 -0.61
C GLN A 46 0.56 -19.29 0.63
N CYS A 47 1.10 -18.07 0.55
CA CYS A 47 1.69 -17.40 1.71
C CYS A 47 1.01 -16.06 1.93
N ARG A 48 0.77 -15.72 3.19
CA ARG A 48 0.50 -14.34 3.63
C ARG A 48 1.77 -13.82 4.32
N HIS A 49 2.16 -12.58 4.07
CA HIS A 49 3.26 -11.92 4.78
C HIS A 49 2.85 -11.55 6.21
N GLY A 50 1.67 -10.97 6.38
CA GLY A 50 1.01 -10.76 7.69
C GLY A 50 1.43 -9.50 8.44
N ASP A 51 2.58 -8.91 8.12
CA ASP A 51 3.09 -7.70 8.78
C ASP A 51 3.69 -6.68 7.78
N LEU A 52 2.92 -6.26 6.77
CA LEU A 52 3.40 -5.20 5.87
C LEU A 52 3.19 -3.83 6.51
N ARG A 53 4.31 -3.17 6.81
CA ARG A 53 4.39 -1.85 7.44
C ARG A 53 5.70 -1.14 7.06
N PRO A 54 5.90 0.16 7.33
CA PRO A 54 7.08 0.88 6.88
C PRO A 54 8.39 0.26 7.38
N ALA A 55 8.40 -0.27 8.61
CA ALA A 55 9.56 -0.94 9.21
C ALA A 55 10.02 -2.19 8.42
N ASN A 56 9.12 -2.79 7.64
CA ASN A 56 9.37 -4.00 6.84
C ASN A 56 9.52 -3.69 5.34
N ILE A 57 9.61 -2.41 4.95
CA ILE A 57 9.95 -1.97 3.59
C ILE A 57 11.34 -1.34 3.61
N LEU A 58 12.33 -2.08 3.14
CA LEU A 58 13.73 -1.65 3.16
C LEU A 58 14.09 -0.83 1.92
N VAL A 59 14.91 0.20 2.11
CA VAL A 59 15.53 0.96 1.01
C VAL A 59 16.92 0.37 0.73
N MET A 60 17.02 -0.38 -0.36
CA MET A 60 18.24 -1.07 -0.75
C MET A 60 18.96 -0.32 -1.88
N LYS A 61 20.29 -0.19 -1.79
CA LYS A 61 21.08 0.41 -2.87
C LYS A 61 21.00 -0.47 -4.12
N GLY A 62 20.70 0.12 -5.27
CA GLY A 62 20.64 -0.60 -6.54
C GLY A 62 22.01 -1.14 -6.95
N SER A 63 22.03 -2.31 -7.60
CA SER A 63 23.26 -3.05 -7.96
C SER A 63 24.24 -2.30 -8.89
N LYS A 64 23.82 -1.17 -9.47
CA LYS A 64 24.65 -0.33 -10.36
C LYS A 64 25.13 0.96 -9.70
N ALA A 65 24.78 1.24 -8.45
CA ALA A 65 25.19 2.47 -7.79
C ALA A 65 26.62 2.32 -7.23
N PRO A 66 27.57 3.20 -7.60
CA PRO A 66 28.95 3.15 -7.10
C PRO A 66 28.98 3.17 -5.58
N CYS A 67 29.80 2.32 -4.95
CA CYS A 67 29.90 2.15 -3.50
C CYS A 67 30.07 3.49 -2.76
N ASP A 68 30.83 4.40 -3.36
CA ASP A 68 31.33 5.64 -2.73
C ASP A 68 30.49 6.89 -3.04
N HIS A 69 29.39 6.76 -3.78
CA HIS A 69 28.47 7.88 -4.00
C HIS A 69 27.35 7.86 -2.95
N PRO A 70 26.99 9.00 -2.31
CA PRO A 70 25.80 9.08 -1.49
C PRO A 70 24.63 8.63 -2.36
N ALA A 71 23.96 7.55 -1.95
CA ALA A 71 22.91 6.96 -2.75
C ALA A 71 21.80 8.01 -2.94
N SER A 72 21.64 8.51 -4.16
CA SER A 72 20.41 9.21 -4.53
C SER A 72 19.28 8.20 -4.37
N ILE A 73 18.13 8.62 -3.85
CA ILE A 73 16.97 7.73 -3.68
C ILE A 73 16.55 7.10 -5.01
N ALA A 74 16.76 7.80 -6.14
CA ALA A 74 16.53 7.29 -7.49
C ALA A 74 17.40 6.07 -7.86
N SER A 75 18.50 5.85 -7.15
CA SER A 75 19.39 4.68 -7.30
C SER A 75 19.03 3.53 -6.36
N CYS A 76 18.06 3.72 -5.46
CA CYS A 76 17.61 2.71 -4.51
C CYS A 76 16.43 1.91 -5.04
N ARG A 77 16.13 0.79 -4.37
CA ARG A 77 14.95 -0.04 -4.58
C ARG A 77 14.27 -0.35 -3.26
N LEU A 78 12.95 -0.36 -3.25
CA LEU A 78 12.17 -0.83 -2.11
C LEU A 78 12.09 -2.36 -2.14
N GLN A 79 12.27 -3.00 -0.99
CA GLN A 79 12.17 -4.44 -0.83
C GLN A 79 11.33 -4.80 0.40
N ILE A 80 10.47 -5.79 0.25
CA ILE A 80 9.72 -6.39 1.36
C ILE A 80 10.70 -7.23 2.19
N ALA A 81 10.66 -7.05 3.51
CA ALA A 81 11.50 -7.76 4.48
C ALA A 81 10.67 -8.28 5.65
N SER A 82 11.31 -9.10 6.50
CA SER A 82 10.72 -9.72 7.70
C SER A 82 9.56 -10.69 7.40
N MET A 83 9.90 -11.98 7.28
CA MET A 83 8.91 -13.06 7.17
C MET A 83 8.47 -13.61 8.54
N ALA A 84 8.65 -12.86 9.63
CA ALA A 84 8.43 -13.35 11.00
C ALA A 84 6.95 -13.71 11.27
N MET A 85 6.03 -12.98 10.65
CA MET A 85 4.57 -13.20 10.75
C MET A 85 3.99 -13.93 9.53
N ALA A 86 4.88 -14.42 8.65
CA ALA A 86 4.45 -15.07 7.43
C ALA A 86 3.80 -16.42 7.75
N GLN A 87 2.70 -16.71 7.06
CA GLN A 87 1.95 -17.94 7.25
C GLN A 87 1.69 -18.63 5.91
N LEU A 88 1.88 -19.94 5.91
CA LEU A 88 1.62 -20.81 4.77
C LEU A 88 0.26 -21.47 4.90
N PHE A 89 -0.42 -21.63 3.77
CA PHE A 89 -1.74 -22.24 3.69
C PHE A 89 -1.82 -23.15 2.46
N GLN A 90 -2.46 -24.31 2.59
CA GLN A 90 -2.79 -25.14 1.41
C GLN A 90 -4.23 -24.92 0.92
N ASP A 91 -5.08 -24.41 1.79
CA ASP A 91 -6.48 -24.08 1.53
C ASP A 91 -7.00 -23.03 2.55
N GLU A 92 -8.17 -22.47 2.28
CA GLU A 92 -8.74 -21.35 3.05
C GLU A 92 -9.17 -21.73 4.48
N SER A 93 -9.37 -23.01 4.78
CA SER A 93 -9.71 -23.45 6.15
C SER A 93 -8.55 -23.25 7.15
N GLN A 94 -7.33 -23.05 6.64
CA GLN A 94 -6.13 -22.83 7.44
C GLN A 94 -5.88 -21.35 7.74
N TYR A 95 -6.73 -20.45 7.24
CA TYR A 95 -6.57 -19.01 7.50
C TYR A 95 -6.78 -18.71 8.98
N THR A 96 -5.84 -17.96 9.57
CA THR A 96 -5.89 -17.60 11.00
C THR A 96 -5.92 -16.09 11.19
N VAL A 97 -6.48 -15.65 12.31
CA VAL A 97 -6.52 -14.24 12.70
C VAL A 97 -5.12 -13.81 13.16
N PRO A 98 -4.54 -12.72 12.62
CA PRO A 98 -3.30 -12.14 13.13
C PRO A 98 -3.41 -11.82 14.63
N SER A 99 -2.35 -12.10 15.39
CA SER A 99 -2.33 -11.82 16.83
C SER A 99 -1.99 -10.37 17.17
N GLU A 100 -1.51 -9.58 16.21
CA GLU A 100 -1.07 -8.21 16.43
C GLU A 100 -1.99 -7.20 15.75
N THR A 101 -2.38 -6.18 16.52
CA THR A 101 -3.14 -5.01 16.07
C THR A 101 -2.20 -3.89 15.67
N GLY A 102 -2.47 -3.21 14.56
CA GLY A 102 -1.69 -2.05 14.14
C GLY A 102 -2.34 -1.30 12.98
N THR A 103 -1.83 -0.10 12.70
CA THR A 103 -2.34 0.86 11.70
C THR A 103 -2.68 0.23 10.35
N TYR A 104 -1.83 -0.70 9.86
CA TYR A 104 -1.93 -1.30 8.53
C TYR A 104 -2.76 -2.58 8.47
N GLN A 105 -3.42 -2.95 9.57
CA GLN A 105 -4.24 -4.16 9.59
C GLN A 105 -5.51 -3.99 8.75
N GLY A 106 -5.93 -5.07 8.11
CA GLY A 106 -7.20 -5.14 7.39
C GLY A 106 -8.40 -5.31 8.34
N PRO A 107 -9.59 -4.81 7.95
CA PRO A 107 -10.80 -4.95 8.75
C PRO A 107 -11.19 -6.41 9.03
N GLU A 108 -10.79 -7.35 8.17
CA GLU A 108 -11.03 -8.78 8.35
C GLU A 108 -10.57 -9.34 9.71
N CYS A 109 -9.58 -8.72 10.37
CA CYS A 109 -9.16 -9.04 11.74
C CYS A 109 -10.31 -8.97 12.76
N HIS A 110 -11.34 -8.19 12.48
CA HIS A 110 -12.46 -7.93 13.38
C HIS A 110 -13.79 -8.49 12.89
N LEU A 111 -13.85 -8.92 11.63
CA LEU A 111 -15.08 -9.36 10.97
C LEU A 111 -15.31 -10.88 11.05
N GLN A 112 -14.50 -11.61 11.82
CA GLN A 112 -14.56 -13.07 11.91
C GLN A 112 -14.47 -13.77 10.54
N THR A 113 -13.80 -13.13 9.58
CA THR A 113 -13.60 -13.67 8.23
C THR A 113 -12.22 -14.31 8.10
N ALA A 114 -12.09 -15.21 7.14
CA ALA A 114 -10.87 -15.91 6.88
C ALA A 114 -9.81 -14.95 6.29
N ILE A 115 -8.62 -14.88 6.90
CA ILE A 115 -7.57 -13.91 6.56
C ILE A 115 -6.49 -14.56 5.70
N GLY A 116 -6.65 -14.46 4.39
CA GLY A 116 -5.69 -14.96 3.40
C GLY A 116 -4.66 -13.92 2.94
N PRO A 117 -3.96 -14.18 1.82
CA PRO A 117 -2.95 -13.27 1.26
C PRO A 117 -3.47 -11.88 0.90
N LEU A 118 -4.78 -11.72 0.63
CA LEU A 118 -5.39 -10.42 0.30
C LEU A 118 -5.37 -9.42 1.48
N TYR A 119 -5.07 -9.88 2.69
CA TYR A 119 -4.75 -9.02 3.83
C TYR A 119 -3.58 -8.08 3.53
N ASP A 120 -2.51 -8.62 2.93
CA ASP A 120 -1.30 -7.86 2.62
C ASP A 120 -1.57 -6.75 1.58
N ILE A 121 -2.60 -6.91 0.74
CA ILE A 121 -3.01 -5.92 -0.26
C ILE A 121 -3.59 -4.67 0.41
N TRP A 122 -4.38 -4.85 1.46
CA TRP A 122 -4.88 -3.72 2.26
C TRP A 122 -3.74 -2.96 2.91
N SER A 123 -2.82 -3.67 3.55
CA SER A 123 -1.64 -3.07 4.20
C SER A 123 -0.79 -2.29 3.20
N LEU A 124 -0.55 -2.84 1.99
CA LEU A 124 0.13 -2.11 0.91
C LEU A 124 -0.65 -0.90 0.41
N GLY A 125 -1.98 -0.96 0.39
CA GLY A 125 -2.82 0.18 0.01
C GLY A 125 -2.60 1.37 0.94
N GLY A 126 -2.56 1.11 2.26
CA GLY A 126 -2.23 2.11 3.27
C GLY A 126 -0.81 2.67 3.09
N LEU A 127 0.18 1.80 2.90
CA LEU A 127 1.58 2.20 2.64
C LEU A 127 1.73 3.07 1.39
N PHE A 128 1.05 2.71 0.30
CA PHE A 128 1.11 3.47 -0.95
C PHE A 128 0.49 4.84 -0.78
N LEU A 129 -0.66 4.93 -0.10
CA LEU A 129 -1.32 6.20 0.18
C LEU A 129 -0.44 7.11 1.04
N GLU A 130 0.13 6.60 2.13
CA GLU A 130 1.04 7.37 2.99
C GLU A 130 2.30 7.84 2.25
N MET A 131 2.88 7.00 1.38
CA MET A 131 4.02 7.40 0.57
C MET A 131 3.67 8.51 -0.43
N ILE A 132 2.47 8.49 -1.03
CA ILE A 132 2.01 9.56 -1.93
C ILE A 132 1.84 10.87 -1.16
N ILE A 133 1.21 10.82 0.02
CA ILE A 133 1.02 11.99 0.89
C ILE A 133 2.38 12.55 1.31
N TRP A 134 3.28 11.70 1.80
CA TRP A 134 4.62 12.13 2.22
C TRP A 134 5.41 12.74 1.07
N TRP A 135 5.32 12.17 -0.13
CA TRP A 135 5.99 12.72 -1.30
C TRP A 135 5.47 14.11 -1.69
N LEU A 136 4.17 14.32 -1.58
CA LEU A 136 3.49 15.54 -2.00
C LEU A 136 3.53 16.67 -0.96
N GLU A 137 3.37 16.31 0.31
CA GLU A 137 3.14 17.22 1.44
C GLU A 137 4.25 17.16 2.49
N GLY A 138 5.19 16.24 2.35
CA GLY A 138 6.29 16.04 3.29
C GLY A 138 5.85 15.40 4.61
N PRO A 139 6.77 15.37 5.60
CA PRO A 139 6.52 14.78 6.90
C PRO A 139 5.28 15.34 7.62
N SER A 140 5.05 16.65 7.52
CA SER A 140 3.91 17.31 8.18
C SER A 140 2.56 16.91 7.59
N GLY A 141 2.47 16.66 6.29
CA GLY A 141 1.25 16.13 5.68
C GLY A 141 0.98 14.69 6.08
N LEU A 142 2.03 13.87 6.21
CA LEU A 142 1.90 12.50 6.71
C LEU A 142 1.45 12.46 8.17
N GLU A 143 2.01 13.32 9.03
CA GLU A 143 1.60 13.47 10.44
C GLU A 143 0.15 13.94 10.55
N SER A 144 -0.23 14.98 9.79
CA SER A 144 -1.62 15.45 9.74
C SER A 144 -2.58 14.35 9.29
N PHE A 145 -2.19 13.56 8.28
CA PHE A 145 -2.99 12.42 7.82
C PHE A 145 -3.11 11.32 8.87
N ALA A 146 -2.08 11.07 9.68
CA ALA A 146 -2.16 10.13 10.80
C ALA A 146 -3.13 10.64 11.87
N ASP A 147 -3.04 11.92 12.24
CA ASP A 147 -3.94 12.55 13.21
C ASP A 147 -5.40 12.57 12.73
N GLU A 148 -5.64 12.87 11.45
CA GLU A 148 -6.96 12.84 10.83
C GLU A 148 -7.59 11.44 10.82
N ARG A 149 -6.78 10.38 10.89
CA ARG A 149 -7.30 9.03 11.04
C ARG A 149 -7.73 8.75 12.46
N ILE A 150 -7.11 9.33 13.49
CA ILE A 150 -7.39 8.95 14.89
C ILE A 150 -8.89 8.95 15.19
N ALA A 151 -9.40 7.81 15.65
CA ALA A 151 -10.80 7.63 15.99
C ALA A 151 -10.95 6.76 17.25
N PRO A 152 -12.09 6.83 17.95
CA PRO A 152 -12.41 5.89 19.02
C PRO A 152 -12.28 4.44 18.56
N ASP A 153 -11.55 3.63 19.33
CA ASP A 153 -11.39 2.21 19.04
C ASP A 153 -12.75 1.51 19.20
N PRO A 154 -13.24 0.83 18.16
CA PRO A 154 -14.57 0.23 18.19
C PRO A 154 -14.71 -0.89 19.21
N LEU A 155 -13.62 -1.56 19.62
CA LEU A 155 -13.58 -2.73 20.51
C LEU A 155 -13.34 -2.35 21.97
N LEU A 156 -12.54 -1.31 22.19
CA LEU A 156 -12.06 -0.92 23.50
C LEU A 156 -12.79 0.32 24.05
N GLY A 157 -13.70 0.89 23.25
CA GLY A 157 -14.58 1.99 23.61
C GLY A 157 -13.91 3.37 23.51
N GLU A 158 -14.67 4.42 23.79
CA GLU A 158 -14.28 5.83 23.55
C GLU A 158 -12.98 6.31 24.22
N ARG A 159 -12.48 5.55 25.21
CA ARG A 159 -11.27 5.90 25.97
C ARG A 159 -9.98 5.40 25.32
N VAL A 160 -10.11 4.49 24.37
CA VAL A 160 -8.99 3.99 23.58
C VAL A 160 -9.18 4.49 22.17
N GLN A 161 -8.09 4.93 21.55
CA GLN A 161 -8.10 5.41 20.18
C GLN A 161 -7.30 4.45 19.31
N ASP A 162 -7.74 4.31 18.07
CA ASP A 162 -7.01 3.65 17.00
C ASP A 162 -6.66 4.66 15.89
N ASP A 163 -5.78 4.25 14.97
CA ASP A 163 -5.38 5.02 13.78
C ASP A 163 -5.64 4.25 12.47
N TYR A 164 -6.58 3.31 12.48
CA TYR A 164 -6.87 2.42 11.35
C TYR A 164 -7.32 3.17 10.09
N PHE A 165 -7.17 2.50 8.95
CA PHE A 165 -7.71 2.98 7.66
C PHE A 165 -9.22 2.69 7.49
N PHE A 166 -9.84 1.98 8.44
CA PHE A 166 -11.25 1.58 8.39
C PHE A 166 -12.01 1.98 9.65
N THR A 167 -13.33 2.01 9.54
CA THR A 167 -14.25 2.10 10.67
C THR A 167 -15.11 0.85 10.68
N LEU A 168 -15.27 0.23 11.85
CA LEU A 168 -16.21 -0.88 12.02
C LEU A 168 -17.61 -0.33 12.34
N TYR A 169 -18.63 -1.00 11.83
CA TYR A 169 -20.01 -0.76 12.25
C TYR A 169 -20.64 -2.04 12.77
N THR A 170 -21.56 -1.87 13.72
CA THR A 170 -22.23 -2.96 14.40
C THR A 170 -23.67 -3.10 13.94
N GLU A 171 -24.13 -4.35 13.77
CA GLU A 171 -25.54 -4.70 13.78
C GLU A 171 -25.76 -5.70 14.93
N ASP A 172 -26.82 -5.51 15.73
CA ASP A 172 -27.21 -6.41 16.82
C ASP A 172 -26.06 -6.80 17.79
N GLU A 173 -25.32 -5.79 18.29
CA GLU A 173 -24.20 -5.95 19.25
C GLU A 173 -23.00 -6.77 18.74
N ARG A 174 -22.90 -7.05 17.42
CA ARG A 174 -21.72 -7.62 16.76
C ARG A 174 -21.27 -6.73 15.61
N TYR A 175 -19.98 -6.76 15.25
CA TYR A 175 -19.54 -6.10 14.02
C TYR A 175 -20.16 -6.79 12.82
N ALA A 176 -20.90 -6.02 12.04
CA ALA A 176 -21.55 -6.50 10.82
C ALA A 176 -20.69 -6.23 9.59
N GLY A 177 -19.81 -5.23 9.67
CA GLY A 177 -18.94 -4.88 8.56
C GLY A 177 -17.97 -3.75 8.88
N ALA A 178 -17.28 -3.34 7.83
CA ALA A 178 -16.32 -2.26 7.87
C ALA A 178 -16.47 -1.39 6.62
N GLU A 179 -16.11 -0.12 6.78
CA GLU A 179 -15.96 0.83 5.68
C GLU A 179 -14.58 1.49 5.74
N VAL A 180 -14.10 2.01 4.61
CA VAL A 180 -12.89 2.85 4.61
C VAL A 180 -13.23 4.12 5.39
N ARG A 181 -12.34 4.52 6.31
CA ARG A 181 -12.57 5.68 7.17
C ARG A 181 -12.81 6.93 6.33
N SER A 182 -13.76 7.76 6.76
CA SER A 182 -14.16 8.96 6.02
C SER A 182 -12.98 9.91 5.77
N SER A 183 -12.09 10.09 6.75
CA SER A 183 -10.88 10.89 6.59
C SER A 183 -9.96 10.35 5.49
N VAL A 184 -9.74 9.03 5.43
CA VAL A 184 -8.97 8.38 4.35
C VAL A 184 -9.58 8.66 2.97
N MET A 185 -10.90 8.53 2.84
CA MET A 185 -11.61 8.81 1.58
C MET A 185 -11.53 10.29 1.19
N SER A 186 -11.61 11.19 2.18
CA SER A 186 -11.43 12.64 1.98
C SER A 186 -10.00 12.98 1.54
N SER A 187 -8.98 12.35 2.13
CA SER A 187 -7.59 12.55 1.72
C SER A 187 -7.36 12.06 0.30
N ILE A 188 -7.86 10.87 -0.08
CA ILE A 188 -7.78 10.37 -1.46
C ILE A 188 -8.43 11.36 -2.44
N LYS A 189 -9.66 11.81 -2.15
CA LYS A 189 -10.36 12.77 -3.01
C LYS A 189 -9.61 14.10 -3.15
N ARG A 190 -9.01 14.58 -2.06
CA ARG A 190 -8.19 15.80 -2.06
C ARG A 190 -6.95 15.63 -2.94
N LEU A 191 -6.26 14.49 -2.84
CA LEU A 191 -5.10 14.17 -3.67
C LEU A 191 -5.47 14.02 -5.15
N GLU A 192 -6.59 13.36 -5.47
CA GLU A 192 -7.10 13.21 -6.85
C GLU A 192 -7.37 14.58 -7.53
N GLN A 193 -7.58 15.63 -6.75
CA GLN A 193 -7.84 17.00 -7.22
C GLN A 193 -6.60 17.91 -7.14
N ASP A 194 -5.47 17.43 -6.63
CA ASP A 194 -4.26 18.22 -6.46
C ASP A 194 -3.50 18.33 -7.80
N GLU A 195 -3.41 19.55 -8.33
CA GLU A 195 -2.77 19.85 -9.63
C GLU A 195 -1.27 19.49 -9.67
N ARG A 196 -0.64 19.26 -8.51
CA ARG A 196 0.77 18.83 -8.45
C ARG A 196 0.95 17.34 -8.73
N LEU A 197 -0.11 16.53 -8.67
CA LEU A 197 -0.06 15.11 -9.01
C LEU A 197 -0.26 14.91 -10.51
N SER A 198 0.59 14.07 -11.10
CA SER A 198 0.41 13.69 -12.51
C SER A 198 -0.79 12.75 -12.68
N PRO A 199 -1.36 12.66 -13.90
CA PRO A 199 -2.45 11.73 -14.20
C PRO A 199 -2.16 10.27 -13.79
N ALA A 200 -0.89 9.85 -13.87
CA ALA A 200 -0.44 8.53 -13.42
C ALA A 200 -0.68 8.29 -11.92
N PHE A 201 -0.45 9.30 -11.07
CA PHE A 201 -0.74 9.20 -9.63
C PHE A 201 -2.23 9.25 -9.35
N VAL A 202 -3.02 9.97 -10.14
CA VAL A 202 -4.50 9.95 -10.04
C VAL A 202 -5.05 8.56 -10.37
N ILE A 203 -4.52 7.90 -11.41
CA ILE A 203 -4.84 6.50 -11.73
C ILE A 203 -4.48 5.57 -10.57
N LEU A 204 -3.29 5.75 -9.99
CA LEU A 204 -2.85 4.95 -8.86
C LEU A 204 -3.75 5.14 -7.64
N LEU A 205 -4.15 6.38 -7.31
CA LEU A 205 -5.09 6.66 -6.22
C LEU A 205 -6.44 5.98 -6.46
N SER A 206 -6.93 5.97 -7.69
CA SER A 206 -8.14 5.25 -8.07
C SER A 206 -7.99 3.74 -7.83
N VAL A 207 -6.86 3.13 -8.18
CA VAL A 207 -6.57 1.71 -7.90
C VAL A 207 -6.46 1.44 -6.39
N ILE A 208 -5.77 2.30 -5.63
CA ILE A 208 -5.69 2.18 -4.16
C ILE A 208 -7.10 2.15 -3.57
N LYS A 209 -7.96 3.09 -3.98
CA LYS A 209 -9.34 3.22 -3.50
C LYS A 209 -10.24 2.05 -3.90
N SER A 210 -10.15 1.59 -5.14
CA SER A 210 -11.13 0.64 -5.70
C SER A 210 -10.70 -0.82 -5.71
N ASP A 211 -9.41 -1.11 -5.53
CA ASP A 211 -8.90 -2.49 -5.56
C ASP A 211 -8.05 -2.90 -4.34
N MET A 212 -7.52 -1.94 -3.55
CA MET A 212 -6.63 -2.22 -2.42
C MET A 212 -7.29 -1.96 -1.06
N LEU A 213 -7.74 -0.73 -0.82
CA LEU A 213 -8.49 -0.33 0.37
C LEU A 213 -9.97 -0.69 0.23
N VAL A 214 -10.25 -1.96 -0.07
CA VAL A 214 -11.61 -2.51 -0.15
C VAL A 214 -11.89 -3.31 1.13
N PRO A 215 -12.91 -2.96 1.94
CA PRO A 215 -13.10 -3.60 3.24
C PRO A 215 -13.37 -5.10 3.15
N ILE A 216 -14.07 -5.54 2.12
CA ILE A 216 -14.35 -6.96 1.89
C ILE A 216 -13.15 -7.58 1.15
N GLY A 217 -12.32 -8.32 1.87
CA GLY A 217 -11.07 -8.89 1.33
C GLY A 217 -11.23 -9.69 0.05
N SER A 218 -12.30 -10.49 -0.09
CA SER A 218 -12.57 -11.29 -1.30
C SER A 218 -12.89 -10.46 -2.56
N GLN A 219 -13.15 -9.16 -2.42
CA GLN A 219 -13.35 -8.23 -3.53
C GLN A 219 -12.06 -7.53 -3.96
N ARG A 220 -10.95 -7.70 -3.22
CA ARG A 220 -9.64 -7.14 -3.60
C ARG A 220 -9.02 -7.92 -4.75
N LEU A 221 -8.26 -7.22 -5.58
CA LEU A 221 -7.39 -7.88 -6.55
C LEU A 221 -6.12 -8.39 -5.87
N GLY A 222 -5.60 -9.53 -6.34
CA GLY A 222 -4.30 -10.04 -5.91
C GLY A 222 -3.13 -9.18 -6.43
N ALA A 223 -1.95 -9.36 -5.83
CA ALA A 223 -0.77 -8.53 -6.13
C ALA A 223 -0.33 -8.60 -7.60
N SER A 224 -0.41 -9.79 -8.22
CA SER A 224 -0.06 -9.99 -9.63
C SER A 224 -1.05 -9.29 -10.56
N GLU A 225 -2.34 -9.41 -10.22
CA GLU A 225 -3.44 -8.82 -10.96
C GLU A 225 -3.40 -7.28 -10.89
N LEU A 226 -3.08 -6.72 -9.71
CA LEU A 226 -2.84 -5.30 -9.48
C LEU A 226 -1.64 -4.78 -10.27
N SER A 227 -0.51 -5.49 -10.23
CA SER A 227 0.70 -5.12 -10.98
C SER A 227 0.41 -5.01 -12.47
N ARG A 228 -0.28 -6.01 -13.05
CA ARG A 228 -0.70 -6.01 -14.45
C ARG A 228 -1.68 -4.87 -14.75
N LYS A 229 -2.67 -4.64 -13.88
CA LYS A 229 -3.66 -3.57 -14.03
C LYS A 229 -2.98 -2.20 -14.07
N LEU A 230 -2.09 -1.91 -13.12
CA LEU A 230 -1.33 -0.66 -13.07
C LEU A 230 -0.46 -0.47 -14.30
N MET A 231 0.34 -1.47 -14.68
CA MET A 231 1.16 -1.37 -15.91
C MET A 231 0.31 -1.09 -17.15
N HIS A 232 -0.85 -1.75 -17.29
CA HIS A 232 -1.75 -1.51 -18.41
C HIS A 232 -2.33 -0.09 -18.41
N LEU A 233 -2.82 0.39 -17.26
CA LEU A 233 -3.41 1.73 -17.16
C LEU A 233 -2.36 2.83 -17.40
N LEU A 234 -1.14 2.63 -16.90
CA LEU A 234 -0.03 3.58 -17.10
C LEU A 234 0.48 3.57 -18.54
N ASN A 235 0.57 2.40 -19.19
CA ASN A 235 0.96 2.32 -20.60
C ASN A 235 -0.13 2.80 -21.56
N GLY A 236 -1.41 2.61 -21.21
CA GLY A 236 -2.55 3.09 -21.99
C GLY A 236 -2.66 4.62 -22.03
N GLN A 237 -2.04 5.32 -21.08
CA GLN A 237 -1.83 6.77 -21.13
C GLN A 237 -0.58 7.17 -21.92
N GLY A 238 0.33 6.23 -22.20
CA GLY A 238 1.58 6.42 -22.95
C GLY A 238 1.43 6.40 -24.47
N GLY A 239 0.22 6.54 -25.01
CA GLY A 239 0.00 6.90 -26.42
C GLY A 239 0.38 8.35 -26.74
N ASP A 240 0.52 9.20 -25.73
CA ASP A 240 1.13 10.52 -25.80
C ASP A 240 2.41 10.51 -24.93
N THR A 241 3.54 10.16 -25.53
CA THR A 241 4.88 10.43 -24.96
C THR A 241 5.30 11.89 -25.14
N ALA A 242 4.34 12.82 -25.04
CA ALA A 242 4.57 14.25 -25.03
C ALA A 242 3.91 14.85 -23.78
N ASP A 243 4.55 15.89 -23.25
CA ASP A 243 4.02 16.79 -22.22
C ASP A 243 4.14 16.35 -20.76
N VAL A 244 5.39 16.34 -20.29
CA VAL A 244 5.69 17.09 -19.07
C VAL A 244 6.00 18.53 -19.50
N GLN A 245 5.00 19.40 -19.53
CA GLN A 245 5.29 20.84 -19.51
C GLN A 245 5.83 21.19 -18.13
N CYS A 246 7.14 21.43 -18.08
CA CYS A 246 7.80 22.08 -16.97
C CYS A 246 7.23 23.51 -16.90
N SER A 247 6.30 23.77 -15.98
CA SER A 247 5.93 25.13 -15.63
C SER A 247 7.16 25.81 -15.01
N LYS A 248 7.52 26.96 -15.58
CA LYS A 248 8.64 27.81 -15.17
C LYS A 248 8.59 28.20 -13.69
#